data_AF-A0A2P8KLS8-F1
#
_entry.id   AF-A0A2P8KLS8-F1
#
_cell.length_a   1.000
_cell.length_b   1.000
_cell.length_c   1.000
_cell.angle_alpha   90.00
_cell.angle_beta   90.00
_cell.angle_gamma   90.00
#
_symmetry.space_group_name_H-M   'P 1'
#
loop_
_entity.id
_entity.type
_entity.pdbx_description
1 polymer ?
#
loop_
_entity_poly.entity_id
_entity_poly.type
_entity_poly.pdbx_seq_one_letter_code
_entity_poly.pdbx_strand_id
1 'polypeptide(L)'
;MALLRCTRKLLQAMKLPATPSLPIGGEATGLGDWSLTIVHSRPAHLVIAISETTRWAFALAAAPLATLRERFAPALLQELVALGVPVDRARAAVDAPGPPHWAAGHERGVLTQLNACAADVLWASNDGLSLPSINRRLAGRLILKPQTGRPAEEVLKLLGGDASRLCEESRAKGRMWKETFEEMQAQTGAPLVRMQVARLLDSVRLEARHEAEVLLLRLPTMPDSSYVPGPSPRWVPHELVIDLEGIDAVSSVFAQALLDQAHAIGIARLQFVNANTEVAKLLEQLA
;
A
#
# COMPACT_ATOMS: atom_id res chain seq x y z
N MET A 1 -24.38 -14.19 -5.84
CA MET A 1 -24.02 -14.21 -4.40
C MET A 1 -22.55 -14.59 -4.25
N ALA A 2 -21.76 -13.89 -3.44
CA ALA A 2 -20.34 -14.23 -3.19
C ALA A 2 -20.17 -15.04 -1.90
N LEU A 3 -19.31 -16.07 -1.90
CA LEU A 3 -18.87 -16.75 -0.69
C LEU A 3 -17.67 -16.05 -0.07
N LEU A 4 -17.66 -15.94 1.25
CA LEU A 4 -16.52 -15.50 2.06
C LEU A 4 -15.89 -16.74 2.71
N ARG A 5 -14.89 -17.30 2.05
CA ARG A 5 -14.11 -18.44 2.56
C ARG A 5 -13.17 -17.95 3.64
N CYS A 6 -13.34 -18.43 4.87
CA CYS A 6 -12.50 -17.97 5.98
C CYS A 6 -11.43 -18.99 6.34
N THR A 7 -10.22 -18.51 6.60
CA THR A 7 -9.19 -19.34 7.22
C THR A 7 -9.63 -19.78 8.62
N ARG A 8 -9.09 -20.91 9.09
CA ARG A 8 -9.36 -21.41 10.46
C ARG A 8 -9.08 -20.35 11.53
N LYS A 9 -8.02 -19.54 11.34
CA LYS A 9 -7.66 -18.44 12.26
C LYS A 9 -8.79 -17.40 12.35
N LEU A 10 -9.37 -17.01 11.22
CA LEU A 10 -10.46 -16.05 11.19
C LEU A 10 -11.77 -16.65 11.74
N LEU A 11 -12.10 -17.90 11.41
CA LEU A 11 -13.26 -18.59 11.98
C LEU A 11 -13.20 -18.66 13.52
N GLN A 12 -12.02 -19.00 14.06
CA GLN A 12 -11.78 -19.01 15.51
C GLN A 12 -11.94 -17.62 16.12
N ALA A 13 -11.40 -16.57 15.49
CA ALA A 13 -11.52 -15.20 15.96
C ALA A 13 -12.98 -14.71 15.96
N MET A 14 -13.79 -15.14 14.98
CA MET A 14 -15.23 -14.84 14.90
C MET A 14 -16.09 -15.75 15.78
N LYS A 15 -15.52 -16.76 16.45
CA LYS A 15 -16.24 -17.79 17.21
C LYS A 15 -17.28 -18.54 16.37
N LEU A 16 -16.98 -18.79 15.10
CA LEU A 16 -17.82 -19.54 14.17
C LEU A 16 -17.42 -21.04 14.11
N PRO A 17 -18.34 -21.94 13.73
CA PRO A 17 -18.00 -23.35 13.54
C PRO A 17 -16.95 -23.55 12.44
N ALA A 18 -16.12 -24.58 12.58
CA ALA A 18 -15.00 -24.85 11.68
C ALA A 18 -15.42 -25.20 10.24
N THR A 19 -16.66 -25.64 10.05
CA THR A 19 -17.25 -25.97 8.75
C THR A 19 -18.59 -25.25 8.62
N PRO A 20 -18.61 -23.99 8.20
CA PRO A 20 -19.86 -23.31 7.88
C PRO A 20 -20.48 -23.94 6.63
N SER A 21 -21.81 -24.01 6.59
CA SER A 21 -22.57 -24.65 5.52
C SER A 21 -22.36 -23.94 4.18
N LEU A 22 -22.04 -24.71 3.14
CA LEU A 22 -22.02 -24.21 1.76
C LEU A 22 -23.47 -24.02 1.28
N PRO A 23 -23.87 -22.80 0.86
CA PRO A 23 -25.14 -22.64 0.18
C PRO A 23 -25.09 -23.33 -1.18
N ILE A 24 -26.19 -24.01 -1.54
CA ILE A 24 -26.36 -24.68 -2.82
C ILE A 24 -26.85 -23.64 -3.83
N GLY A 25 -26.04 -23.35 -4.85
CA GLY A 25 -26.45 -22.56 -6.01
C GLY A 25 -26.52 -21.06 -5.74
N GLY A 26 -25.67 -20.32 -6.45
CA GLY A 26 -25.77 -18.88 -6.59
C GLY A 26 -24.97 -18.45 -7.80
N GLU A 27 -25.51 -17.55 -8.61
CA GLU A 27 -24.75 -16.95 -9.70
C GLU A 27 -23.52 -16.25 -9.09
N ALA A 28 -22.33 -16.65 -9.56
CA ALA A 28 -21.08 -16.07 -9.13
C ALA A 28 -21.09 -14.56 -9.44
N THR A 29 -20.68 -13.74 -8.48
CA THR A 29 -20.48 -12.31 -8.77
C THR A 29 -19.36 -12.17 -9.79
N GLY A 30 -19.30 -11.04 -10.52
CA GLY A 30 -18.21 -10.80 -11.47
C GLY A 30 -16.82 -11.01 -10.85
N LEU A 31 -16.64 -10.68 -9.57
CA LEU A 31 -15.39 -10.84 -8.82
C LEU A 31 -15.22 -12.22 -8.16
N GLY A 32 -16.19 -13.13 -8.33
CA GLY A 32 -16.18 -14.48 -7.77
C GLY A 32 -16.34 -14.54 -6.26
N ASP A 33 -15.89 -15.67 -5.70
CA ASP A 33 -15.76 -15.88 -4.26
C ASP A 33 -14.54 -15.14 -3.70
N TRP A 34 -14.53 -14.96 -2.38
CA TRP A 34 -13.45 -14.30 -1.67
C TRP A 34 -12.87 -15.21 -0.62
N SER A 35 -11.55 -15.21 -0.49
CA SER A 35 -10.82 -15.89 0.57
C SER A 35 -10.29 -14.86 1.59
N LEU A 36 -10.54 -15.09 2.86
CA LEU A 36 -10.32 -14.13 3.94
C LEU A 36 -9.44 -14.70 5.05
N THR A 37 -8.52 -13.88 5.55
CA THR A 37 -7.73 -14.18 6.75
C THR A 37 -7.59 -12.96 7.65
N ILE A 38 -7.36 -13.20 8.94
CA ILE A 38 -7.03 -12.17 9.92
C ILE A 38 -5.51 -11.98 10.02
N VAL A 39 -5.08 -10.73 10.12
CA VAL A 39 -3.70 -10.31 10.40
C VAL A 39 -3.70 -9.55 11.72
N HIS A 40 -2.93 -10.07 12.67
CA HIS A 40 -2.76 -9.45 13.98
C HIS A 40 -1.57 -8.49 13.93
N SER A 41 -1.81 -7.26 13.47
CA SER A 41 -0.86 -6.15 13.47
C SER A 41 -1.13 -5.18 14.63
N ARG A 42 -0.15 -4.30 14.90
CA ARG A 42 -0.33 -3.10 15.73
C ARG A 42 -0.37 -1.87 14.82
N PRO A 43 -1.17 -0.84 15.14
CA PRO A 43 -2.05 -0.73 16.31
C PRO A 43 -3.40 -1.45 16.16
N ALA A 44 -3.79 -1.86 14.94
CA ALA A 44 -5.08 -2.48 14.67
C ALA A 44 -4.95 -3.84 13.99
N HIS A 45 -5.86 -4.76 14.31
CA HIS A 45 -6.03 -6.01 13.58
C HIS A 45 -6.76 -5.76 12.26
N LEU A 46 -6.30 -6.41 11.20
CA LEU A 46 -6.83 -6.26 9.86
C LEU A 46 -7.36 -7.61 9.35
N VAL A 47 -8.36 -7.57 8.49
CA VAL A 47 -8.76 -8.70 7.67
C VAL A 47 -8.27 -8.43 6.26
N ILE A 48 -7.77 -9.44 5.59
CA ILE A 48 -7.42 -9.38 4.17
C ILE A 48 -8.41 -10.25 3.43
N ALA A 49 -8.93 -9.73 2.33
CA ALA A 49 -9.77 -10.45 1.40
C ALA A 49 -9.09 -10.50 0.05
N ILE A 50 -9.08 -11.68 -0.57
CA ILE A 50 -8.58 -11.90 -1.92
C ILE A 50 -9.68 -12.50 -2.80
N SER A 51 -9.89 -11.94 -3.98
CA SER A 51 -10.81 -12.51 -4.98
C SER A 51 -10.21 -13.81 -5.53
N GLU A 52 -11.01 -14.88 -5.59
CA GLU A 52 -10.56 -16.17 -6.14
C GLU A 52 -10.38 -16.11 -7.66
N THR A 53 -11.14 -15.24 -8.32
CA THR A 53 -11.10 -15.00 -9.77
C THR A 53 -9.90 -14.14 -10.17
N THR A 54 -9.77 -12.95 -9.60
CA THR A 54 -8.78 -11.95 -10.05
C THR A 54 -7.49 -11.94 -9.24
N ARG A 55 -7.49 -12.58 -8.07
CA ARG A 55 -6.41 -12.49 -7.05
C ARG A 55 -6.16 -11.08 -6.54
N TRP A 56 -7.06 -10.14 -6.83
CA TRP A 56 -6.98 -8.81 -6.26
C TRP A 56 -7.30 -8.89 -4.78
N ALA A 57 -6.47 -8.22 -3.98
CA ALA A 57 -6.55 -8.24 -2.54
C ALA A 57 -6.74 -6.82 -2.00
N PHE A 58 -7.52 -6.72 -0.94
CA PHE A 58 -7.63 -5.52 -0.13
C PHE A 58 -7.73 -5.90 1.34
N ALA A 59 -7.45 -4.94 2.21
CA ALA A 59 -7.55 -5.06 3.65
C ALA A 59 -8.70 -4.20 4.18
N LEU A 60 -9.23 -4.59 5.34
CA LEU A 60 -10.23 -3.84 6.10
C LEU A 60 -10.00 -4.01 7.60
N ALA A 61 -10.47 -3.07 8.41
CA ALA A 61 -10.35 -3.16 9.86
C ALA A 61 -11.10 -4.39 10.40
N ALA A 62 -10.40 -5.25 11.17
CA ALA A 62 -11.00 -6.46 11.71
C ALA A 62 -12.07 -6.15 12.77
N ALA A 63 -11.82 -5.16 13.63
CA ALA A 63 -12.75 -4.79 14.68
C ALA A 63 -13.87 -3.86 14.17
N PRO A 64 -15.13 -4.07 14.58
CA PRO A 64 -15.66 -5.26 15.25
C PRO A 64 -15.81 -6.45 14.29
N LEU A 65 -15.43 -7.66 14.73
CA LEU A 65 -15.54 -8.87 13.89
C LEU A 65 -16.99 -9.31 13.68
N ALA A 66 -17.88 -9.00 14.63
CA ALA A 66 -19.31 -9.36 14.54
C ALA A 66 -20.00 -8.72 13.33
N THR A 67 -19.59 -7.51 12.94
CA THR A 67 -20.14 -6.76 11.81
C THR A 67 -19.30 -6.90 10.54
N LEU A 68 -18.30 -7.80 10.52
CA LEU A 68 -17.40 -7.95 9.37
C LEU A 68 -18.17 -8.27 8.08
N ARG A 69 -19.20 -9.12 8.17
CA ARG A 69 -20.05 -9.49 7.02
C ARG A 69 -20.74 -8.27 6.40
N GLU A 70 -21.28 -7.40 7.24
CA GLU A 70 -22.01 -6.20 6.82
C GLU A 70 -21.08 -5.11 6.29
N ARG A 71 -19.88 -4.98 6.88
CA ARG A 71 -18.87 -3.99 6.47
C ARG A 71 -18.09 -4.38 5.23
N PHE A 72 -18.12 -5.66 4.84
CA PHE A 72 -17.37 -6.16 3.70
C PHE A 72 -17.78 -5.48 2.38
N ALA A 73 -19.08 -5.43 2.09
CA ALA A 73 -19.60 -4.84 0.85
C ALA A 73 -19.29 -3.33 0.72
N PRO A 74 -19.57 -2.48 1.74
CA PRO A 74 -19.16 -1.08 1.71
C PRO A 74 -17.65 -0.87 1.54
N ALA A 75 -16.82 -1.68 2.21
CA ALA A 75 -15.37 -1.59 2.05
C ALA A 75 -14.93 -1.97 0.63
N LEU A 76 -15.47 -3.05 0.07
CA LEU A 76 -15.20 -3.46 -1.31
C LEU A 76 -15.60 -2.37 -2.31
N LEU A 77 -16.75 -1.73 -2.13
CA LEU A 77 -17.20 -0.62 -2.99
C LEU A 77 -16.19 0.55 -2.96
N GLN A 78 -15.74 0.96 -1.77
CA GLN A 78 -14.76 2.04 -1.63
C GLN A 78 -13.46 1.72 -2.38
N GLU A 79 -12.96 0.49 -2.24
CA GLU A 79 -11.73 0.08 -2.91
C GLU A 79 -11.87 -0.05 -4.42
N LEU A 80 -13.02 -0.51 -4.93
CA LEU A 80 -13.29 -0.55 -6.38
C LEU A 80 -13.33 0.87 -6.97
N VAL A 81 -13.97 1.81 -6.28
CA VAL A 81 -14.01 3.22 -6.71
C VAL A 81 -12.60 3.83 -6.66
N ALA A 82 -11.84 3.57 -5.60
CA ALA A 82 -10.46 4.04 -5.47
C ALA A 82 -9.55 3.46 -6.57
N LEU A 83 -9.82 2.23 -7.02
CA LEU A 83 -9.12 1.59 -8.13
C LEU A 83 -9.42 2.24 -9.49
N GLY A 84 -10.53 2.99 -9.60
CA GLY A 84 -10.99 3.62 -10.84
C GLY A 84 -12.08 2.85 -11.58
N VAL A 85 -12.76 1.91 -10.93
CA VAL A 85 -13.96 1.27 -11.49
C VAL A 85 -15.11 2.28 -11.52
N PRO A 86 -15.87 2.40 -12.63
CA PRO A 86 -17.04 3.26 -12.68
C PRO A 86 -18.04 2.95 -11.55
N VAL A 87 -18.53 3.98 -10.86
CA VAL A 87 -19.35 3.82 -9.64
C VAL A 87 -20.55 2.90 -9.84
N ASP A 88 -21.25 3.01 -10.97
CA ASP A 88 -22.42 2.16 -11.27
C ASP A 88 -22.04 0.68 -11.43
N ARG A 89 -20.87 0.40 -12.02
CA ARG A 89 -20.33 -0.96 -12.18
C ARG A 89 -19.84 -1.51 -10.84
N ALA A 90 -19.20 -0.67 -10.02
CA ALA A 90 -18.75 -1.04 -8.69
C ALA A 90 -19.95 -1.40 -7.78
N ARG A 91 -21.03 -0.60 -7.83
CA ARG A 91 -22.29 -0.91 -7.13
C ARG A 91 -22.89 -2.22 -7.60
N ALA A 92 -23.05 -2.41 -8.91
CA ALA A 92 -23.58 -3.67 -9.46
C ALA A 92 -22.76 -4.90 -9.07
N ALA A 93 -21.43 -4.77 -8.93
CA ALA A 93 -20.56 -5.85 -8.50
C ALA A 93 -20.73 -6.22 -7.01
N VAL A 94 -21.06 -5.23 -6.17
CA VAL A 94 -21.22 -5.39 -4.72
C VAL A 94 -22.66 -5.78 -4.35
N ASP A 95 -23.65 -5.26 -5.06
CA ASP A 95 -25.09 -5.43 -4.83
C ASP A 95 -25.64 -6.77 -5.36
N ALA A 96 -24.77 -7.76 -5.59
CA ALA A 96 -25.19 -9.08 -6.05
C ALA A 96 -26.23 -9.68 -5.07
N PRO A 97 -27.26 -10.38 -5.57
CA PRO A 97 -28.41 -10.77 -4.76
C PRO A 97 -27.98 -11.68 -3.60
N GLY A 98 -28.17 -11.17 -2.38
CA GLY A 98 -28.04 -11.90 -1.12
C GLY A 98 -26.79 -11.58 -0.28
N PRO A 99 -26.90 -11.59 1.06
CA PRO A 99 -25.77 -11.29 1.94
C PRO A 99 -24.67 -12.37 1.80
N PRO A 100 -23.39 -11.99 1.81
CA PRO A 100 -22.28 -12.92 1.58
C PRO A 100 -22.25 -14.07 2.60
N HIS A 101 -22.08 -15.32 2.21
CA HIS A 101 -22.11 -16.46 3.15
C HIS A 101 -20.71 -16.89 3.59
N TRP A 102 -20.56 -17.28 4.86
CA TRP A 102 -19.32 -17.87 5.34
C TRP A 102 -19.14 -19.28 4.76
N ALA A 103 -17.96 -19.59 4.27
CA ALA A 103 -17.60 -20.92 3.80
C ALA A 103 -16.22 -21.34 4.35
N ALA A 104 -15.98 -22.65 4.38
CA ALA A 104 -14.65 -23.21 4.67
C ALA A 104 -13.97 -23.72 3.39
N GLY A 105 -12.66 -23.95 3.51
CA GLY A 105 -11.82 -24.45 2.43
C GLY A 105 -11.28 -23.33 1.54
N HIS A 106 -10.14 -23.57 0.92
CA HIS A 106 -9.51 -22.63 -0.02
C HIS A 106 -8.83 -23.41 -1.12
N GLU A 107 -8.81 -22.86 -2.33
CA GLU A 107 -7.93 -23.36 -3.38
C GLU A 107 -6.46 -23.08 -3.01
N ARG A 108 -5.57 -24.05 -3.23
CA ARG A 108 -4.16 -23.99 -2.77
C ARG A 108 -3.42 -22.76 -3.31
N GLY A 109 -3.67 -22.38 -4.57
CA GLY A 109 -3.08 -21.19 -5.18
C GLY A 109 -3.57 -19.90 -4.53
N VAL A 110 -4.85 -19.83 -4.15
CA VAL A 110 -5.43 -18.68 -3.44
C VAL A 110 -4.79 -18.53 -2.08
N LEU A 111 -4.65 -19.63 -1.34
CA LEU A 111 -4.08 -19.61 0.01
C LEU A 111 -2.62 -19.14 0.03
N THR A 112 -1.82 -19.52 -0.96
CA THR A 112 -0.43 -19.03 -1.10
C THR A 112 -0.41 -17.51 -1.29
N GLN A 113 -1.26 -16.97 -2.16
CA GLN A 113 -1.35 -15.53 -2.39
C GLN A 113 -1.92 -14.77 -1.18
N LEU A 114 -2.91 -15.35 -0.51
CA LEU A 114 -3.48 -14.80 0.72
C LEU A 114 -2.41 -14.67 1.81
N ASN A 115 -1.55 -15.68 1.97
CA ASN A 115 -0.44 -15.63 2.94
C ASN A 115 0.62 -14.60 2.54
N ALA A 116 0.92 -14.47 1.24
CA ALA A 116 1.83 -13.44 0.74
C ALA A 116 1.27 -12.02 0.93
N CYS A 117 -0.06 -11.84 0.86
CA CYS A 117 -0.74 -10.59 1.23
C CYS A 117 -0.71 -10.36 2.74
N ALA A 118 -0.94 -11.40 3.54
CA ALA A 118 -0.88 -11.31 5.00
C ALA A 118 0.49 -10.85 5.50
N ALA A 119 1.58 -11.36 4.92
CA ALA A 119 2.92 -10.94 5.28
C ALA A 119 3.19 -9.47 4.91
N ASP A 120 2.80 -9.04 3.70
CA ASP A 120 2.99 -7.66 3.23
C ASP A 120 2.18 -6.65 4.06
N VAL A 121 0.92 -6.96 4.37
CA VAL A 121 0.07 -6.13 5.24
C VAL A 121 0.60 -6.08 6.67
N LEU A 122 1.07 -7.20 7.22
CA LEU A 122 1.66 -7.22 8.55
C LEU A 122 2.88 -6.31 8.64
N TRP A 123 3.77 -6.40 7.64
CA TRP A 123 4.92 -5.51 7.54
C TRP A 123 4.48 -4.05 7.41
N ALA A 124 3.60 -3.73 6.45
CA ALA A 124 3.17 -2.37 6.18
C ALA A 124 2.45 -1.71 7.36
N SER A 125 1.55 -2.44 8.03
CA SER A 125 0.87 -1.92 9.22
C SER A 125 1.82 -1.68 10.38
N ASN A 126 2.79 -2.57 10.60
CA ASN A 126 3.77 -2.39 11.67
C ASN A 126 4.78 -1.27 11.35
N ASP A 127 4.99 -0.96 10.07
CA ASP A 127 5.84 0.14 9.63
C ASP A 127 5.17 1.52 9.73
N GLY A 128 3.84 1.55 9.96
CA GLY A 128 3.07 2.77 10.21
C GLY A 128 2.11 3.16 9.08
N LEU A 129 2.02 2.38 7.99
CA LEU A 129 1.11 2.72 6.89
C LEU A 129 -0.34 2.70 7.33
N SER A 130 -1.10 3.70 6.88
CA SER A 130 -2.55 3.74 7.06
C SER A 130 -3.24 2.67 6.21
N LEU A 131 -4.48 2.30 6.57
CA LEU A 131 -5.25 1.32 5.81
C LEU A 131 -5.41 1.69 4.32
N PRO A 132 -5.75 2.95 3.95
CA PRO A 132 -5.78 3.37 2.54
C PRO A 132 -4.45 3.18 1.81
N SER A 133 -3.32 3.48 2.47
CA SER A 133 -1.98 3.30 1.88
C SER A 133 -1.63 1.82 1.72
N ILE A 134 -2.02 0.97 2.68
CA ILE A 134 -1.91 -0.49 2.57
C ILE A 134 -2.70 -1.00 1.37
N ASN A 135 -3.95 -0.55 1.19
CA ASN A 135 -4.79 -0.99 0.08
C ASN A 135 -4.27 -0.51 -1.28
N ARG A 136 -3.76 0.73 -1.37
CA ARG A 136 -3.07 1.23 -2.57
C ARG A 136 -1.86 0.37 -2.91
N ARG A 137 -1.07 -0.03 -1.92
CA ARG A 137 0.08 -0.92 -2.09
C ARG A 137 -0.35 -2.31 -2.59
N LEU A 138 -1.40 -2.89 -2.01
CA LEU A 138 -1.96 -4.17 -2.45
C LEU A 138 -2.47 -4.11 -3.89
N ALA A 139 -3.12 -3.01 -4.29
CA ALA A 139 -3.58 -2.80 -5.66
C ALA A 139 -2.43 -2.75 -6.67
N GLY A 140 -1.27 -2.19 -6.29
CA GLY A 140 -0.07 -2.14 -7.13
C GLY A 140 0.71 -3.45 -7.27
N ARG A 141 0.28 -4.54 -6.62
CA ARG A 141 1.04 -5.80 -6.67
C ARG A 141 1.10 -6.41 -8.06
N LEU A 142 2.29 -6.91 -8.38
CA LEU A 142 2.53 -7.83 -9.48
C LEU A 142 2.55 -9.26 -8.95
N ILE A 143 1.71 -10.13 -9.50
CA ILE A 143 1.80 -11.57 -9.27
C ILE A 143 2.67 -12.13 -10.38
N LEU A 144 3.76 -12.84 -10.03
CA LEU A 144 4.69 -13.41 -11.02
C LEU A 144 4.32 -14.85 -11.42
N LYS A 145 3.79 -15.65 -10.48
CA LYS A 145 3.40 -17.06 -10.68
C LYS A 145 2.11 -17.39 -9.93
N PRO A 146 1.27 -18.34 -10.41
CA PRO A 146 1.37 -19.09 -11.67
C PRO A 146 0.91 -18.30 -12.91
N GLN A 147 0.24 -17.17 -12.72
CA GLN A 147 -0.13 -16.23 -13.79
C GLN A 147 0.63 -14.93 -13.56
N THR A 148 1.38 -14.47 -14.55
CA THR A 148 2.01 -13.15 -14.48
C THR A 148 0.96 -12.09 -14.79
N GLY A 149 0.66 -11.22 -13.85
CA GLY A 149 -0.36 -10.19 -14.05
C GLY A 149 -0.49 -9.25 -12.86
N ARG A 150 -1.12 -8.11 -13.12
CA ARG A 150 -1.49 -7.12 -12.09
C ARG A 150 -2.97 -7.31 -11.78
N PRO A 151 -3.33 -7.82 -10.60
CA PRO A 151 -4.73 -8.12 -10.28
C PRO A 151 -5.68 -6.92 -10.42
N ALA A 152 -5.18 -5.72 -10.12
CA ALA A 152 -5.89 -4.46 -10.33
C ALA A 152 -6.31 -4.25 -11.80
N GLU A 153 -5.44 -4.57 -12.75
CA GLU A 153 -5.75 -4.44 -14.19
C GLU A 153 -6.84 -5.43 -14.59
N GLU A 154 -6.84 -6.65 -14.04
CA GLU A 154 -7.87 -7.66 -14.31
C GLU A 154 -9.24 -7.23 -13.75
N VAL A 155 -9.28 -6.60 -12.57
CA VAL A 155 -10.51 -6.02 -12.02
C VAL A 155 -11.04 -4.90 -12.92
N LEU A 156 -10.17 -4.00 -13.39
CA LEU A 156 -10.57 -2.91 -14.29
C LEU A 156 -11.09 -3.45 -15.63
N LYS A 157 -10.40 -4.43 -16.23
CA LYS A 157 -10.87 -5.10 -17.47
C LYS A 157 -12.25 -5.75 -17.29
N LEU A 158 -12.46 -6.38 -16.15
CA LEU A 158 -13.70 -7.11 -15.85
C LEU A 158 -14.88 -6.17 -15.57
N LEU A 159 -14.65 -5.06 -14.88
CA LEU A 159 -15.71 -4.15 -14.41
C LEU A 159 -15.82 -2.86 -15.24
N GLY A 160 -15.02 -2.71 -16.30
CA GLY A 160 -15.10 -1.61 -17.25
C GLY A 160 -14.39 -0.32 -16.83
N GLY A 161 -13.29 -0.44 -16.08
CA GLY A 161 -12.37 0.65 -15.80
C GLY A 161 -11.22 0.74 -16.81
N ASP A 162 -10.49 1.85 -16.80
CA ASP A 162 -9.34 2.06 -17.69
C ASP A 162 -8.07 1.40 -17.14
N ALA A 163 -7.81 0.16 -17.54
CA ALA A 163 -6.60 -0.57 -17.17
C ALA A 163 -5.32 0.06 -17.78
N SER A 164 -5.43 0.80 -18.90
CA SER A 164 -4.28 1.43 -19.55
C SER A 164 -3.68 2.53 -18.69
N ARG A 165 -4.51 3.22 -17.91
CA ARG A 165 -4.11 4.21 -16.92
C ARG A 165 -3.06 3.67 -15.93
N LEU A 166 -3.20 2.45 -15.43
CA LEU A 166 -2.22 1.87 -14.49
C LEU A 166 -0.84 1.64 -15.14
N CYS A 167 -0.83 1.28 -16.42
CA CYS A 167 0.39 1.15 -17.22
C CYS A 167 1.01 2.52 -17.52
N GLU A 168 0.19 3.51 -17.87
CA GLU A 168 0.64 4.87 -18.15
C GLU A 168 1.21 5.56 -16.91
N GLU A 169 0.55 5.44 -15.76
CA GLU A 169 1.05 5.90 -14.47
C GLU A 169 2.40 5.26 -14.14
N SER A 170 2.54 3.94 -14.34
CA SER A 170 3.82 3.25 -14.13
C SER A 170 4.94 3.80 -15.03
N ARG A 171 4.64 4.10 -16.31
CA ARG A 171 5.62 4.66 -17.26
C ARG A 171 5.95 6.11 -16.94
N ALA A 172 4.97 6.92 -16.57
CA ALA A 172 5.16 8.30 -16.15
C ALA A 172 6.07 8.37 -14.92
N LYS A 173 5.84 7.52 -13.92
CA LYS A 173 6.72 7.35 -12.75
C LYS A 173 8.15 7.00 -13.14
N GLY A 174 8.33 6.09 -14.10
CA GLY A 174 9.67 5.75 -14.61
C GLY A 174 10.41 6.92 -15.25
N ARG A 175 9.72 7.79 -16.00
CA ARG A 175 10.31 9.00 -16.60
C ARG A 175 10.65 10.04 -15.53
N MET A 176 9.69 10.35 -14.65
CA MET A 176 9.88 11.28 -13.54
C MET A 176 11.04 10.84 -12.64
N TRP A 177 11.17 9.54 -12.40
CA TRP A 177 12.28 8.99 -11.61
C TRP A 177 13.64 9.31 -12.22
N LYS A 178 13.78 9.18 -13.55
CA LYS A 178 15.03 9.48 -14.24
C LYS A 178 15.40 10.96 -14.13
N GLU A 179 14.45 11.85 -14.39
CA GLU A 179 14.65 13.30 -14.27
C GLU A 179 15.01 13.69 -12.84
N THR A 180 14.27 13.19 -11.86
CA THR A 180 14.53 13.46 -10.44
C THR A 180 15.88 12.91 -10.01
N PHE A 181 16.29 11.74 -10.51
CA PHE A 181 17.62 11.19 -10.24
C PHE A 181 18.72 12.10 -10.81
N GLU A 182 18.59 12.55 -12.05
CA GLU A 182 19.55 13.47 -12.67
C GLU A 182 19.64 14.80 -11.90
N GLU A 183 18.50 15.36 -11.48
CA GLU A 183 18.44 16.57 -10.62
C GLU A 183 19.12 16.36 -9.27
N MET A 184 18.93 15.20 -8.63
CA MET A 184 19.61 14.87 -7.38
C MET A 184 21.12 14.75 -7.60
N GLN A 185 21.55 14.04 -8.66
CA GLN A 185 22.97 13.87 -8.97
C GLN A 185 23.66 15.19 -9.30
N ALA A 186 22.96 16.17 -9.87
CA ALA A 186 23.49 17.51 -10.13
C ALA A 186 23.85 18.28 -8.83
N GLN A 187 23.30 17.87 -7.68
CA GLN A 187 23.58 18.48 -6.37
C GLN A 187 24.75 17.82 -5.62
N THR A 188 25.43 16.84 -6.25
CA THR A 188 26.60 16.18 -5.67
C THR A 188 27.69 17.20 -5.33
N GLY A 189 28.26 17.11 -4.12
CA GLY A 189 29.32 18.02 -3.66
C GLY A 189 28.79 19.33 -3.06
N ALA A 190 27.49 19.61 -3.16
CA ALA A 190 26.90 20.77 -2.53
C ALA A 190 26.78 20.58 -1.01
N PRO A 191 27.05 21.61 -0.19
CA PRO A 191 26.86 21.54 1.26
C PRO A 191 25.38 21.46 1.65
N LEU A 192 24.49 21.93 0.76
CA LEU A 192 23.04 21.90 0.89
C LEU A 192 22.46 21.09 -0.26
N VAL A 193 21.59 20.14 0.06
CA VAL A 193 20.81 19.37 -0.92
C VAL A 193 19.32 19.60 -0.67
N ARG A 194 18.55 19.84 -1.74
CA ARG A 194 17.09 19.96 -1.71
C ARG A 194 16.44 18.74 -2.35
N MET A 195 15.44 18.19 -1.67
CA MET A 195 14.71 16.99 -2.08
C MET A 195 13.21 17.29 -2.22
N GLN A 196 12.67 17.21 -3.43
CA GLN A 196 11.23 17.30 -3.68
C GLN A 196 10.56 15.95 -3.40
N VAL A 197 10.00 15.80 -2.20
CA VAL A 197 9.60 14.49 -1.65
C VAL A 197 8.52 13.82 -2.48
N ALA A 198 7.51 14.59 -2.91
CA ALA A 198 6.39 14.05 -3.70
C ALA A 198 6.88 13.36 -4.99
N ARG A 199 7.92 13.89 -5.64
CA ARG A 199 8.53 13.28 -6.84
C ARG A 199 9.39 12.07 -6.52
N LEU A 200 10.09 12.10 -5.38
CA LEU A 200 11.03 11.04 -4.97
C LEU A 200 10.35 9.78 -4.45
N LEU A 201 9.23 9.96 -3.74
CA LEU A 201 8.47 8.87 -3.11
C LEU A 201 7.17 8.53 -3.85
N ASP A 202 6.75 9.37 -4.81
CA ASP A 202 5.49 9.17 -5.56
C ASP A 202 4.30 8.98 -4.61
N SER A 203 4.31 9.75 -3.52
CA SER A 203 3.30 9.72 -2.47
C SER A 203 2.95 11.14 -2.06
N VAL A 204 1.66 11.35 -1.81
CA VAL A 204 1.10 12.58 -1.23
C VAL A 204 0.96 12.47 0.30
N ARG A 205 1.30 11.31 0.87
CA ARG A 205 1.21 11.03 2.32
C ARG A 205 2.50 10.35 2.78
N LEU A 206 3.13 10.88 3.82
CA LEU A 206 4.36 10.34 4.39
C LEU A 206 4.04 9.72 5.76
N GLU A 207 3.90 8.40 5.79
CA GLU A 207 3.28 7.67 6.90
C GLU A 207 4.23 6.70 7.60
N ALA A 208 5.24 6.23 6.89
CA ALA A 208 5.91 5.00 7.27
C ALA A 208 7.41 5.19 7.53
N ARG A 209 7.98 4.37 8.41
CA ARG A 209 9.42 4.43 8.72
C ARG A 209 10.29 4.17 7.50
N HIS A 210 9.92 3.19 6.66
CA HIS A 210 10.71 2.84 5.48
C HIS A 210 10.73 3.96 4.43
N GLU A 211 9.73 4.85 4.39
CA GLU A 211 9.70 5.97 3.45
C GLU A 211 10.84 6.96 3.75
N ALA A 212 11.18 7.15 5.03
CA ALA A 212 12.33 7.95 5.43
C ALA A 212 13.65 7.29 4.96
N GLU A 213 13.77 5.97 5.11
CA GLU A 213 14.94 5.21 4.63
C GLU A 213 15.07 5.35 3.11
N VAL A 214 13.98 5.12 2.38
CA VAL A 214 13.94 5.25 0.92
C VAL A 214 14.31 6.66 0.49
N LEU A 215 13.83 7.70 1.20
CA LEU A 215 14.15 9.09 0.89
C LEU A 215 15.64 9.37 1.04
N LEU A 216 16.27 8.96 2.15
CA LEU A 216 17.71 9.12 2.35
C LEU A 216 18.54 8.25 1.38
N LEU A 217 17.98 7.13 0.92
CA LEU A 217 18.50 6.35 -0.20
C LEU A 217 18.33 7.05 -1.58
N ARG A 218 17.82 8.28 -1.62
CA ARG A 218 17.86 9.14 -2.81
C ARG A 218 18.90 10.25 -2.73
N LEU A 219 19.68 10.32 -1.66
CA LEU A 219 20.82 11.24 -1.61
C LEU A 219 21.80 10.96 -2.76
N PRO A 220 22.48 12.00 -3.28
CA PRO A 220 23.37 11.87 -4.42
C PRO A 220 24.49 10.86 -4.13
N THR A 221 24.96 10.15 -5.15
CA THR A 221 26.09 9.23 -5.01
C THR A 221 27.42 9.95 -5.22
N MET A 222 28.47 9.54 -4.53
CA MET A 222 29.82 10.04 -4.78
C MET A 222 30.25 9.69 -6.22
N PRO A 223 30.81 10.66 -6.97
CA PRO A 223 31.18 10.46 -8.37
C PRO A 223 32.46 9.61 -8.50
N ASP A 224 33.20 9.40 -7.41
CA ASP A 224 34.46 8.68 -7.42
C ASP A 224 34.58 7.78 -6.18
N SER A 225 34.03 6.58 -6.30
CA SER A 225 34.42 5.47 -5.45
C SER A 225 35.14 4.51 -6.37
N SER A 226 36.47 4.50 -6.31
CA SER A 226 37.27 3.37 -6.76
C SER A 226 36.50 2.07 -6.50
N TYR A 227 36.25 1.28 -7.54
CA TYR A 227 35.30 0.18 -7.55
C TYR A 227 35.40 -0.71 -6.29
N VAL A 228 34.50 -0.52 -5.34
CA VAL A 228 34.25 -1.45 -4.24
C VAL A 228 32.95 -2.18 -4.59
N PRO A 229 32.92 -3.52 -4.65
CA PRO A 229 31.67 -4.24 -4.83
C PRO A 229 30.73 -3.93 -3.66
N GLY A 230 29.68 -3.15 -3.92
CA GLY A 230 28.73 -2.65 -2.94
C GLY A 230 27.95 -1.45 -3.47
N PRO A 231 26.91 -0.97 -2.75
CA PRO A 231 26.25 0.29 -3.10
C PRO A 231 27.26 1.44 -3.04
N SER A 232 27.28 2.29 -4.07
CA SER A 232 28.17 3.46 -4.11
C SER A 232 27.98 4.31 -2.85
N PRO A 233 29.07 4.77 -2.21
CA PRO A 233 28.95 5.64 -1.05
C PRO A 233 28.17 6.90 -1.44
N ARG A 234 27.27 7.33 -0.55
CA ARG A 234 26.41 8.49 -0.77
C ARG A 234 27.11 9.76 -0.29
N TRP A 235 26.90 10.85 -1.02
CA TRP A 235 27.24 12.18 -0.54
C TRP A 235 26.27 12.57 0.57
N VAL A 236 26.80 12.76 1.77
CA VAL A 236 26.03 13.26 2.92
C VAL A 236 26.19 14.78 2.97
N PRO A 237 25.13 15.56 2.72
CA PRO A 237 25.20 17.00 2.82
C PRO A 237 25.26 17.45 4.29
N HIS A 238 25.80 18.64 4.52
CA HIS A 238 25.74 19.27 5.85
C HIS A 238 24.29 19.65 6.19
N GLU A 239 23.57 20.17 5.19
CA GLU A 239 22.19 20.63 5.30
C GLU A 239 21.29 19.92 4.29
N LEU A 240 20.17 19.39 4.76
CA LEU A 240 19.15 18.74 3.93
C LEU A 240 17.84 19.53 4.00
N VAL A 241 17.37 19.97 2.84
CA VAL A 241 16.09 20.66 2.68
C VAL A 241 15.07 19.68 2.09
N ILE A 242 14.05 19.38 2.87
CA ILE A 242 12.92 18.53 2.52
C ILE A 242 11.79 19.43 2.01
N ASP A 243 11.56 19.38 0.70
CA ASP A 243 10.50 20.13 0.04
C ASP A 243 9.22 19.29 0.01
N LEU A 244 8.24 19.77 0.78
CA LEU A 244 6.94 19.13 1.02
C LEU A 244 5.84 19.66 0.09
N GLU A 245 6.20 20.36 -0.98
CA GLU A 245 5.25 20.73 -2.02
C GLU A 245 4.51 19.49 -2.55
N GLY A 246 3.17 19.52 -2.53
CA GLY A 246 2.32 18.40 -2.95
C GLY A 246 2.14 17.30 -1.90
N ILE A 247 2.64 17.47 -0.68
CA ILE A 247 2.39 16.55 0.44
C ILE A 247 1.18 17.02 1.25
N ASP A 248 0.18 16.16 1.34
CA ASP A 248 -1.06 16.42 2.07
C ASP A 248 -0.95 16.07 3.56
N ALA A 249 -0.19 15.02 3.89
CA ALA A 249 -0.10 14.52 5.26
C ALA A 249 1.29 13.96 5.59
N VAL A 250 1.73 14.19 6.82
CA VAL A 250 2.95 13.61 7.40
C VAL A 250 2.62 13.02 8.77
N SER A 251 3.04 11.79 9.02
CA SER A 251 2.90 11.13 10.31
C SER A 251 4.07 11.44 11.23
N SER A 252 3.85 11.34 12.53
CA SER A 252 4.93 11.39 13.53
C SER A 252 5.92 10.23 13.38
N VAL A 253 5.46 9.06 12.93
CA VAL A 253 6.33 7.88 12.70
C VAL A 253 7.35 8.18 11.61
N PHE A 254 6.90 8.69 10.46
CA PHE A 254 7.78 9.09 9.36
C PHE A 254 8.73 10.21 9.80
N ALA A 255 8.19 11.27 10.41
CA ALA A 255 8.99 12.45 10.77
C ALA A 255 10.09 12.09 11.79
N GLN A 256 9.77 11.31 12.82
CA GLN A 256 10.76 10.84 13.79
C GLN A 256 11.80 9.93 13.13
N ALA A 257 11.36 8.98 12.29
CA ALA A 257 12.27 8.10 11.56
C ALA A 257 13.25 8.88 10.68
N LEU A 258 12.78 9.93 10.00
CA LEU A 258 13.61 10.80 9.17
C LEU A 258 14.64 11.57 10.00
N LEU A 259 14.23 12.16 11.12
CA LEU A 259 15.13 12.85 12.04
C LEU A 259 16.22 11.92 12.58
N ASP A 260 15.82 10.76 13.12
CA ASP A 260 16.74 9.78 13.68
C ASP A 260 17.76 9.29 12.65
N GLN A 261 17.30 8.98 11.43
CA GLN A 261 18.17 8.47 10.38
C GLN A 261 19.05 9.55 9.76
N ALA A 262 18.53 10.76 9.54
CA ALA A 262 19.31 11.88 9.03
C ALA A 262 20.47 12.19 9.99
N HIS A 263 20.19 12.22 11.30
CA HIS A 263 21.22 12.38 12.32
C HIS A 263 22.21 11.20 12.32
N ALA A 264 21.73 9.96 12.22
CA ALA A 264 22.58 8.77 12.20
C ALA A 264 23.57 8.74 11.01
N ILE A 265 23.20 9.31 9.86
CA ILE A 265 24.09 9.39 8.69
C ILE A 265 24.95 10.66 8.66
N GLY A 266 24.81 11.56 9.65
CA GLY A 266 25.66 12.74 9.82
C GLY A 266 25.13 14.04 9.20
N ILE A 267 23.84 14.13 8.87
CA ILE A 267 23.22 15.40 8.45
C ILE A 267 23.07 16.30 9.69
N ALA A 268 23.70 17.47 9.66
CA ALA A 268 23.72 18.37 10.80
C ALA A 268 22.46 19.23 10.90
N ARG A 269 21.85 19.57 9.75
CA ARG A 269 20.67 20.43 9.70
C ARG A 269 19.61 19.86 8.76
N LEU A 270 18.41 19.64 9.27
CA LEU A 270 17.24 19.25 8.50
C LEU A 270 16.24 20.42 8.47
N GLN A 271 15.80 20.83 7.29
CA GLN A 271 14.77 21.85 7.12
C GLN A 271 13.59 21.31 6.32
N PHE A 272 12.39 21.72 6.69
CA PHE A 272 11.18 21.44 5.93
C PHE A 272 10.67 22.74 5.29
N VAL A 273 10.40 22.71 3.99
CA VAL A 273 9.88 23.86 3.23
C VAL A 273 8.61 23.47 2.48
N ASN A 274 7.79 24.48 2.13
CA ASN A 274 6.53 24.31 1.40
C ASN A 274 5.53 23.33 2.06
N ALA A 275 5.62 23.13 3.37
CA ALA A 275 4.64 22.35 4.13
C ALA A 275 3.28 23.06 4.15
N ASN A 276 2.20 22.29 4.02
CA ASN A 276 0.87 22.80 4.31
C ASN A 276 0.72 23.13 5.82
N THR A 277 -0.34 23.87 6.19
CA THR A 277 -0.52 24.37 7.57
C THR A 277 -0.63 23.27 8.62
N GLU A 278 -1.23 22.12 8.30
CA GLU A 278 -1.38 21.01 9.24
C GLU A 278 -0.05 20.28 9.45
N VAL A 279 0.68 20.04 8.36
CA VAL A 279 2.01 19.41 8.37
C VAL A 279 3.02 20.30 9.08
N ALA A 280 3.01 21.60 8.83
CA ALA A 280 3.92 22.56 9.48
C ALA A 280 3.78 22.51 11.01
N LYS A 281 2.53 22.54 11.53
CA LYS A 281 2.26 22.44 12.97
C LYS A 281 2.76 21.14 13.59
N LEU A 282 2.63 20.02 12.89
CA LEU A 282 3.13 18.73 13.37
C LEU A 282 4.66 18.72 13.44
N LEU A 283 5.33 19.27 12.42
CA LEU A 283 6.79 19.32 12.37
C LEU A 283 7.37 20.27 13.43
N GLU A 284 6.69 21.38 13.72
CA GLU A 284 7.05 22.29 14.82
C GLU A 284 6.97 21.63 16.20
N GLN A 285 6.08 20.64 16.39
CA GLN A 285 5.97 19.91 17.66
C GLN A 285 7.08 18.85 17.84
N LEU A 286 7.79 18.49 16.76
CA LEU A 286 8.83 17.46 16.75
C LEU A 286 10.25 18.04 16.73
N ALA A 287 10.40 19.35 16.47
CA ALA A 287 11.67 20.09 16.46
C ALA A 287 12.06 20.56 17.86
#